data_AF-A0A7C7YT76-F1
#
_entry.id   AF-A0A7C7YT76-F1
#
_cell.length_a   1.000
_cell.length_b   1.000
_cell.length_c   1.000
_cell.angle_alpha   90.00
_cell.angle_beta   90.00
_cell.angle_gamma   90.00
#
_symmetry.space_group_name_H-M   'P 1'
#
loop_
_entity.id
_entity.type
_entity.pdbx_description
1 polymer ?
#
loop_
_entity_poly.entity_id
_entity_poly.type
_entity_poly.pdbx_seq_one_letter_code
_entity_poly.pdbx_strand_id
1 'polypeptide(L)'
;MRFRLIIGLLSALSLSQGPLTGQVIAVHFKDQKAAKKYKHNLTEYRGEMVVIGEPKQGIVYQREKNNLTFVPNGSNQIFVVNPKQPEKHAYFLVEGKKVEASKKNRLTIQGHHIQKLTLLMPDETLPGLAKEYNIRSIQIEHYQGLRDAQEPGTRSWQAEHVRVITSMERLRVWLLNTGYPGALRDLDKRIKKQNRQVRGESLRLRGEKARSSVEAMDIPLRLEELSQEISGGEHVFRAHQSQHLCIYYIDTISEAEAAAALLLGEEIIEGFRAEFVDPYLDEAYEDFIPDGRFHEFLFVPNNVEHFKRYASGFWRVRWEQDQQVMKGGRTTGPMPGPGMRDYWRTEEIDLQGIICHALGHSLASLHYGQGSMHLTQDWLSEALGYYISFDHLGRNSVTCFAFNREKAGYVKRERKAKKKGEKTVVEGRRDIYNEVALKEGRKIDQIALKTLFELEDADLAKSWSFFDFVARKEAKAGQQWLRAAGRYSSSRSTFIAKWRAAAADILGVSPAEAFRSIEERWRAYAQSEQ
;
A
#
# COMPACT_ATOMS: atom_id res chain seq x y z
N MET A 1 34.62 -61.26 16.45
CA MET A 1 34.80 -59.94 15.77
C MET A 1 33.55 -59.70 14.94
N ARG A 2 32.61 -58.84 15.39
CA ARG A 2 32.47 -57.40 15.04
C ARG A 2 32.56 -57.21 13.51
N PHE A 3 31.47 -56.91 12.81
CA PHE A 3 30.93 -55.54 12.70
C PHE A 3 29.39 -55.53 12.53
N ARG A 4 28.69 -54.81 13.43
CA ARG A 4 27.37 -54.22 13.19
C ARG A 4 27.62 -52.81 12.65
N LEU A 5 27.15 -52.49 11.45
CA LEU A 5 27.18 -51.11 10.94
C LEU A 5 25.95 -50.36 11.46
N ILE A 6 26.19 -49.34 12.26
CA ILE A 6 25.21 -48.43 12.83
C ILE A 6 24.77 -47.46 11.73
N ILE A 7 23.51 -47.55 11.30
CA ILE A 7 22.82 -46.47 10.62
C ILE A 7 22.31 -45.53 11.72
N GLY A 8 22.97 -44.39 11.87
CA GLY A 8 22.55 -43.39 12.85
C GLY A 8 23.52 -42.23 12.89
N LEU A 9 23.33 -41.24 12.00
CA LEU A 9 23.65 -39.82 12.20
C LEU A 9 23.50 -39.08 10.86
N LEU A 10 22.32 -38.55 10.59
CA LEU A 10 22.10 -37.48 9.61
C LEU A 10 20.84 -36.71 10.05
N SER A 11 20.99 -35.95 11.14
CA SER A 11 19.95 -35.03 11.64
C SER A 11 20.62 -33.78 12.22
N ALA A 12 21.51 -33.16 11.45
CA ALA A 12 22.07 -31.85 11.78
C ALA A 12 22.68 -31.18 10.54
N LEU A 13 21.98 -31.19 9.40
CA LEU A 13 22.23 -30.21 8.35
C LEU A 13 21.63 -28.89 8.82
N SER A 14 22.40 -28.22 9.66
CA SER A 14 22.29 -26.81 9.98
C SER A 14 22.58 -26.06 8.69
N LEU A 15 21.60 -25.97 7.80
CA LEU A 15 21.57 -24.95 6.76
C LEU A 15 21.55 -23.61 7.51
N SER A 16 22.73 -23.04 7.70
CA SER A 16 22.94 -21.65 8.09
C SER A 16 22.45 -20.74 6.97
N GLN A 17 21.13 -20.75 6.72
CA GLN A 17 20.49 -19.62 6.09
C GLN A 17 20.70 -18.45 7.06
N GLY A 18 21.54 -17.51 6.65
CA GLY A 18 21.73 -16.26 7.40
C GLY A 18 20.35 -15.64 7.70
N PRO A 19 20.19 -14.93 8.83
CA PRO A 19 18.90 -14.36 9.19
C PRO A 19 18.39 -13.47 8.07
N LEU A 20 17.28 -13.90 7.46
CA LEU A 20 16.47 -13.12 6.53
C LEU A 20 16.13 -11.79 7.21
N THR A 21 16.51 -10.69 6.59
CA THR A 21 16.18 -9.34 7.05
C THR A 21 14.76 -9.00 6.60
N GLY A 22 13.84 -8.88 7.57
CA GLY A 22 12.47 -8.36 7.41
C GLY A 22 11.47 -9.37 6.86
N GLN A 23 10.62 -9.94 7.73
CA GLN A 23 9.45 -10.76 7.35
C GLN A 23 8.39 -10.63 8.43
N VAL A 24 7.47 -9.69 8.27
CA VAL A 24 6.32 -9.60 9.18
C VAL A 24 5.30 -10.66 8.76
N ILE A 25 4.90 -11.50 9.71
CA ILE A 25 3.94 -12.58 9.53
C ILE A 25 2.68 -12.34 10.36
N ALA A 26 1.57 -12.91 9.91
CA ALA A 26 0.35 -13.07 10.69
C ALA A 26 0.21 -14.54 11.16
N VAL A 27 -0.05 -14.72 12.45
CA VAL A 27 -0.33 -16.02 13.07
C VAL A 27 -1.83 -16.17 13.24
N HIS A 28 -2.42 -17.11 12.49
CA HIS A 28 -3.83 -17.45 12.56
C HIS A 28 -4.04 -18.59 13.57
N PHE A 29 -5.07 -18.49 14.40
CA PHE A 29 -5.37 -19.46 15.46
C PHE A 29 -6.48 -20.42 15.05
N LYS A 30 -6.42 -21.66 15.53
CA LYS A 30 -7.42 -22.70 15.19
C LYS A 30 -8.83 -22.36 15.66
N ASP A 31 -8.94 -21.63 16.77
CA ASP A 31 -10.21 -21.24 17.36
C ASP A 31 -10.05 -19.99 18.25
N GLN A 32 -11.19 -19.39 18.63
CA GLN A 32 -11.21 -18.23 19.51
C GLN A 32 -10.65 -18.50 20.91
N LYS A 33 -10.75 -19.74 21.42
CA LYS A 33 -10.25 -20.11 22.76
C LYS A 33 -8.72 -20.08 22.78
N ALA A 34 -8.08 -20.53 21.71
CA ALA A 34 -6.65 -20.44 21.49
C ALA A 34 -6.21 -18.99 21.34
N ALA A 35 -6.90 -18.20 20.51
CA ALA A 35 -6.59 -16.78 20.30
C ALA A 35 -6.64 -15.98 21.61
N LYS A 36 -7.68 -16.16 22.44
CA LYS A 36 -7.89 -15.44 23.71
C LYS A 36 -6.71 -15.55 24.68
N LYS A 37 -5.87 -16.60 24.58
CA LYS A 37 -4.64 -16.73 25.38
C LYS A 37 -3.60 -15.64 25.07
N TYR A 38 -3.71 -14.98 23.92
CA TYR A 38 -2.80 -13.95 23.42
C TYR A 38 -3.46 -12.57 23.31
N LYS A 39 -4.58 -12.33 24.01
CA LYS A 39 -5.44 -11.14 23.91
C LYS A 39 -4.75 -9.77 23.91
N HIS A 40 -3.55 -9.66 24.48
CA HIS A 40 -2.81 -8.40 24.53
C HIS A 40 -2.13 -8.03 23.21
N ASN A 41 -1.97 -8.98 22.30
CA ASN A 41 -1.33 -8.80 20.98
C ASN A 41 -2.26 -9.15 19.83
N LEU A 42 -3.55 -9.43 20.09
CA LEU A 42 -4.50 -9.73 19.03
C LEU A 42 -4.89 -8.46 18.28
N THR A 43 -4.91 -8.55 16.97
CA THR A 43 -5.51 -7.57 16.07
C THR A 43 -6.43 -8.29 15.09
N GLU A 44 -7.41 -7.58 14.55
CA GLU A 44 -8.26 -8.10 13.50
C GLU A 44 -7.56 -7.94 12.15
N TYR A 45 -7.57 -9.00 11.34
CA TYR A 45 -7.05 -9.02 9.98
C TYR A 45 -7.99 -9.87 9.12
N ARG A 46 -8.65 -9.24 8.13
CA ARG A 46 -9.66 -9.89 7.26
C ARG A 46 -10.75 -10.65 8.03
N GLY A 47 -11.29 -10.03 9.09
CA GLY A 47 -12.31 -10.64 9.96
C GLY A 47 -11.81 -11.71 10.93
N GLU A 48 -10.52 -12.05 10.91
CA GLU A 48 -9.91 -13.03 11.82
C GLU A 48 -9.04 -12.35 12.87
N MET A 49 -9.04 -12.87 14.09
CA MET A 49 -8.15 -12.39 15.15
C MET A 49 -6.79 -13.08 15.04
N VAL A 50 -5.75 -12.29 14.75
CA VAL A 50 -4.38 -12.77 14.51
C VAL A 50 -3.38 -12.10 15.46
N VAL A 51 -2.17 -12.66 15.55
CA VAL A 51 -1.00 -11.94 16.08
C VAL A 51 -0.06 -11.61 14.92
N ILE A 52 0.38 -10.37 14.85
CA ILE A 52 1.35 -9.89 13.85
C ILE A 52 2.74 -9.75 14.51
N GLY A 53 3.79 -10.22 13.85
CA GLY A 53 5.15 -10.15 14.37
C GLY A 53 6.21 -10.68 13.41
N GLU A 54 7.47 -10.70 13.85
CA GLU A 54 8.57 -11.28 13.08
C GLU A 54 8.99 -12.65 13.65
N PRO A 55 9.30 -13.66 12.81
CA PRO A 55 9.83 -14.94 13.27
C PRO A 55 11.08 -14.79 14.16
N LYS A 56 11.13 -15.54 15.26
CA LYS A 56 12.32 -15.65 16.12
C LYS A 56 12.83 -17.09 16.24
N GLN A 57 11.99 -18.01 16.70
CA GLN A 57 12.38 -19.41 16.93
C GLN A 57 11.22 -20.34 16.59
N GLY A 58 11.52 -21.49 15.97
CA GLY A 58 10.51 -22.51 15.64
C GLY A 58 9.65 -22.17 14.41
N ILE A 59 9.84 -20.99 13.80
CA ILE A 59 9.17 -20.58 12.55
C ILE A 59 10.24 -20.37 11.49
N VAL A 60 10.05 -20.95 10.31
CA VAL A 60 10.99 -20.89 9.19
C VAL A 60 10.23 -20.56 7.91
N TYR A 61 10.66 -19.52 7.19
CA TYR A 61 10.21 -19.23 5.84
C TYR A 61 11.09 -19.95 4.82
N GLN A 62 10.47 -20.84 4.06
CA GLN A 62 11.07 -21.55 2.93
C GLN A 62 10.76 -20.77 1.65
N ARG A 63 11.62 -19.80 1.31
CA ARG A 63 11.43 -18.88 0.18
C ARG A 63 11.17 -19.58 -1.16
N GLU A 64 11.96 -20.62 -1.47
CA GLU A 64 11.83 -21.38 -2.72
C GLU A 64 10.45 -22.02 -2.89
N LYS A 65 9.81 -22.39 -1.79
CA LYS A 65 8.47 -22.99 -1.75
C LYS A 65 7.38 -21.96 -1.44
N ASN A 66 7.78 -20.69 -1.27
CA ASN A 66 6.97 -19.61 -0.74
C ASN A 66 6.10 -20.05 0.46
N ASN A 67 6.70 -20.80 1.40
CA ASN A 67 5.95 -21.47 2.47
C ASN A 67 6.50 -21.12 3.85
N LEU A 68 5.62 -20.89 4.83
CA LEU A 68 5.96 -20.71 6.23
C LEU A 68 5.68 -22.01 7.00
N THR A 69 6.69 -22.50 7.70
CA THR A 69 6.59 -23.70 8.55
C THR A 69 6.78 -23.34 10.01
N PHE A 70 6.15 -24.12 10.89
CA PHE A 70 6.26 -23.96 12.35
C PHE A 70 6.32 -25.32 13.05
N VAL A 71 6.73 -25.35 14.32
CA VAL A 71 6.78 -26.59 15.13
C VAL A 71 5.39 -26.90 15.70
N PRO A 72 4.67 -27.95 15.23
CA PRO A 72 3.26 -28.15 15.58
C PRO A 72 3.02 -28.55 17.04
N ASN A 73 3.94 -29.34 17.63
CA ASN A 73 3.84 -29.82 19.01
C ASN A 73 4.85 -29.14 19.95
N GLY A 74 5.32 -27.95 19.58
CA GLY A 74 6.36 -27.23 20.32
C GLY A 74 6.07 -25.75 20.52
N SER A 75 7.03 -25.06 21.11
CA SER A 75 6.99 -23.62 21.30
C SER A 75 7.52 -22.89 20.07
N ASN A 76 6.74 -21.96 19.54
CA ASN A 76 7.13 -21.06 18.47
C ASN A 76 7.28 -19.66 19.08
N GLN A 77 8.32 -18.92 18.73
CA GLN A 77 8.56 -17.57 19.22
C GLN A 77 8.56 -16.58 18.08
N ILE A 78 7.92 -15.44 18.33
CA ILE A 78 7.96 -14.27 17.46
C ILE A 78 8.37 -13.04 18.26
N PHE A 79 9.04 -12.10 17.59
CA PHE A 79 9.12 -10.73 18.06
C PHE A 79 7.78 -10.05 17.82
N VAL A 80 7.31 -9.28 18.80
CA VAL A 80 6.08 -8.50 18.70
C VAL A 80 6.34 -7.05 19.05
N VAL A 81 5.57 -6.19 18.41
CA VAL A 81 5.58 -4.75 18.67
C VAL A 81 5.03 -4.44 20.07
N ASN A 82 5.26 -3.22 20.56
CA ASN A 82 4.51 -2.74 21.72
C ASN A 82 3.13 -2.26 21.25
N PRO A 83 2.02 -2.88 21.67
CA PRO A 83 0.69 -2.56 21.15
C PRO A 83 0.24 -1.11 21.38
N LYS A 84 0.83 -0.41 22.36
CA LYS A 84 0.47 0.97 22.76
C LYS A 84 1.52 2.02 22.37
N GLN A 85 2.73 1.60 22.00
CA GLN A 85 3.86 2.50 21.78
C GLN A 85 4.53 2.12 20.45
N PRO A 86 3.89 2.46 19.31
CA PRO A 86 4.38 2.06 18.00
C PRO A 86 5.74 2.66 17.66
N GLU A 87 6.12 3.78 18.29
CA GLU A 87 7.41 4.43 18.14
C GLU A 87 8.59 3.61 18.70
N LYS A 88 8.31 2.60 19.54
CA LYS A 88 9.35 1.81 20.22
C LYS A 88 9.72 0.57 19.43
N HIS A 89 11.01 0.43 19.14
CA HIS A 89 11.57 -0.76 18.51
C HIS A 89 11.33 -2.03 19.35
N ALA A 90 10.96 -3.12 18.66
CA ALA A 90 10.76 -4.43 19.30
C ALA A 90 12.08 -5.12 19.68
N TYR A 91 13.14 -4.87 18.92
CA TYR A 91 14.48 -5.43 19.12
C TYR A 91 15.56 -4.49 18.59
N PHE A 92 16.81 -4.76 18.95
CA PHE A 92 18.01 -4.13 18.42
C PHE A 92 18.90 -5.19 17.79
N LEU A 93 19.80 -4.79 16.88
CA LEU A 93 20.89 -5.65 16.45
C LEU A 93 22.12 -5.43 17.34
N VAL A 94 22.63 -6.52 17.91
CA VAL A 94 23.88 -6.55 18.67
C VAL A 94 24.75 -7.62 18.03
N GLU A 95 25.90 -7.24 17.48
CA GLU A 95 26.81 -8.17 16.78
C GLU A 95 26.11 -8.99 15.68
N GLY A 96 25.23 -8.34 14.91
CA GLY A 96 24.45 -8.97 13.84
C GLY A 96 23.28 -9.83 14.30
N LYS A 97 23.04 -9.97 15.61
CA LYS A 97 21.94 -10.78 16.18
C LYS A 97 20.81 -9.89 16.70
N LYS A 98 19.56 -10.29 16.44
CA LYS A 98 18.36 -9.63 17.01
C LYS A 98 18.29 -9.91 18.52
N VAL A 99 18.32 -8.86 19.32
CA VAL A 99 18.15 -8.90 20.78
C VAL A 99 16.90 -8.11 21.14
N GLU A 100 15.93 -8.75 21.80
CA GLU A 100 14.69 -8.07 22.21
C GLU A 100 14.96 -6.79 23.01
N ALA A 101 14.19 -5.74 22.73
CA ALA A 101 14.26 -4.49 23.49
C ALA A 101 13.74 -4.68 24.92
N SER A 102 12.77 -5.58 25.09
CA SER A 102 12.28 -6.02 26.39
C SER A 102 11.68 -7.42 26.32
N LYS A 103 11.51 -8.10 27.46
CA LYS A 103 10.81 -9.40 27.53
C LYS A 103 9.38 -9.36 26.98
N LYS A 104 8.74 -8.19 26.94
CA LYS A 104 7.37 -8.00 26.41
C LYS A 104 7.32 -8.02 24.89
N ASN A 105 8.45 -7.79 24.22
CA ASN A 105 8.56 -7.81 22.76
C ASN A 105 8.80 -9.22 22.19
N ARG A 106 8.59 -10.25 23.00
CA ARG A 106 8.70 -11.65 22.61
C ARG A 106 7.44 -12.38 23.03
N LEU A 107 6.78 -13.02 22.07
CA LEU A 107 5.61 -13.84 22.33
C LEU A 107 5.94 -15.31 22.01
N THR A 108 5.62 -16.19 22.96
CA THR A 108 5.71 -17.64 22.77
C THR A 108 4.31 -18.19 22.49
N ILE A 109 4.16 -18.88 21.37
CA ILE A 109 2.91 -19.45 20.87
C ILE A 109 3.08 -20.98 20.77
N GLN A 110 2.17 -21.73 21.39
CA GLN A 110 2.17 -23.19 21.26
C GLN A 110 1.71 -23.60 19.87
N GLY A 111 2.44 -24.50 19.20
CA GLY A 111 2.15 -24.91 17.82
C GLY A 111 0.75 -25.47 17.62
N HIS A 112 0.21 -26.20 18.61
CA HIS A 112 -1.13 -26.77 18.51
C HIS A 112 -2.24 -25.72 18.53
N HIS A 113 -1.94 -24.47 18.92
CA HIS A 113 -2.85 -23.32 18.80
C HIS A 113 -2.84 -22.69 17.40
N ILE A 114 -1.80 -22.91 16.59
CA ILE A 114 -1.62 -22.28 15.28
C ILE A 114 -2.40 -23.08 14.23
N GLN A 115 -3.20 -22.39 13.43
CA GLN A 115 -3.88 -22.95 12.25
C GLN A 115 -3.02 -22.83 11.01
N LYS A 116 -2.56 -21.60 10.72
CA LYS A 116 -1.71 -21.26 9.57
C LYS A 116 -0.86 -20.04 9.88
N LEU A 117 0.17 -19.84 9.07
CA LEU A 117 1.00 -18.64 9.06
C LEU A 117 0.85 -17.97 7.70
N THR A 118 0.75 -16.65 7.68
CA THR A 118 0.70 -15.87 6.44
C THR A 118 1.84 -14.87 6.42
N LEU A 119 2.56 -14.80 5.30
CA LEU A 119 3.58 -13.78 5.08
C LEU A 119 2.86 -12.46 4.77
N LEU A 120 2.86 -11.54 5.73
CA LEU A 120 2.08 -10.30 5.63
C LEU A 120 2.87 -9.21 4.93
N MET A 121 4.12 -9.00 5.33
CA MET A 121 5.00 -7.97 4.77
C MET A 121 6.40 -8.56 4.55
N PRO A 122 6.70 -9.05 3.33
CA PRO A 122 7.92 -9.79 3.04
C PRO A 122 9.21 -8.97 3.09
N ASP A 123 9.12 -7.65 2.95
CA ASP A 123 10.26 -6.72 2.91
C ASP A 123 10.21 -5.69 4.04
N GLU A 124 9.52 -6.00 5.14
CA GLU A 124 9.33 -5.07 6.25
C GLU A 124 9.84 -5.67 7.57
N THR A 125 10.26 -4.79 8.48
CA THR A 125 10.71 -5.14 9.83
C THR A 125 9.90 -4.36 10.88
N LEU A 126 9.79 -4.88 12.10
CA LEU A 126 9.14 -4.18 13.21
C LEU A 126 9.84 -2.84 13.54
N PRO A 127 11.19 -2.73 13.51
CA PRO A 127 11.84 -1.43 13.58
C PRO A 127 11.50 -0.49 12.42
N GLY A 128 11.34 -1.02 11.20
CA GLY A 128 10.90 -0.24 10.03
C GLY A 128 9.48 0.30 10.19
N LEU A 129 8.54 -0.52 10.67
CA LEU A 129 7.19 -0.08 11.04
C LEU A 129 7.21 1.00 12.12
N ALA A 130 8.06 0.88 13.15
CA ALA A 130 8.17 1.89 14.20
C ALA A 130 8.65 3.25 13.64
N LYS A 131 9.60 3.22 12.70
CA LYS A 131 10.07 4.42 11.99
C LYS A 131 8.95 5.03 11.13
N GLU A 132 8.23 4.21 10.39
CA GLU A 132 7.11 4.63 9.54
C GLU A 132 5.98 5.28 10.37
N TYR A 133 5.68 4.75 11.55
CA TYR A 133 4.75 5.38 12.49
C TYR A 133 5.19 6.79 12.91
N ASN A 134 6.49 6.98 13.22
CA ASN A 134 7.02 8.28 13.60
C ASN A 134 6.90 9.30 12.46
N ILE A 135 7.24 8.90 11.23
CA ILE A 135 7.10 9.73 10.03
C ILE A 135 5.65 10.21 9.87
N ARG A 136 4.67 9.31 10.04
CA ARG A 136 3.24 9.64 9.96
C ARG A 136 2.78 10.55 11.09
N SER A 137 3.27 10.32 12.31
CA SER A 137 2.95 11.13 13.47
C SER A 137 3.44 12.57 13.30
N ILE A 138 4.68 12.75 12.82
CA ILE A 138 5.26 14.06 12.48
C ILE A 138 4.44 14.76 11.38
N GLN A 139 3.97 14.02 10.37
CA GLN A 139 3.12 14.58 9.32
C GLN A 139 1.79 15.11 9.88
N ILE A 140 1.14 14.35 10.78
CA ILE A 140 -0.09 14.80 11.44
C ILE A 140 0.17 16.06 12.27
N GLU A 141 1.27 16.10 13.03
CA GLU A 141 1.67 17.29 13.80
C GLU A 141 1.95 18.49 12.89
N HIS A 142 2.58 18.27 11.74
CA HIS A 142 2.79 19.32 10.74
C HIS A 142 1.46 19.90 10.22
N TYR A 143 0.50 19.05 9.85
CA TYR A 143 -0.83 19.50 9.43
C TYR A 143 -1.61 20.19 10.55
N GLN A 144 -1.43 19.76 11.80
CA GLN A 144 -1.99 20.47 12.95
C GLN A 144 -1.40 21.88 13.08
N GLY A 145 -0.08 22.03 12.90
CA GLY A 145 0.57 23.33 12.87
C GLY A 145 0.06 24.24 11.75
N LEU A 146 -0.13 23.69 10.53
CA LEU A 146 -0.71 24.45 9.41
C LEU A 146 -2.13 24.92 9.71
N ARG A 147 -2.98 24.04 10.27
CA ARG A 147 -4.32 24.38 10.71
C ARG A 147 -4.32 25.46 11.78
N ASP A 148 -3.52 25.29 12.82
CA ASP A 148 -3.49 26.19 13.99
C ASP A 148 -2.91 27.57 13.64
N ALA A 149 -2.21 27.70 12.52
CA ALA A 149 -1.79 28.99 11.95
C ALA A 149 -2.91 29.73 11.19
N GLN A 150 -4.05 29.07 10.91
CA GLN A 150 -5.22 29.70 10.28
C GLN A 150 -6.22 30.16 11.34
N GLU A 151 -7.04 31.14 10.99
CA GLU A 151 -8.14 31.59 11.86
C GLU A 151 -9.27 30.54 11.92
N PRO A 152 -9.67 30.06 13.11
CA PRO A 152 -10.74 29.07 13.25
C PRO A 152 -12.04 29.46 12.56
N GLY A 153 -12.65 28.52 11.83
CA GLY A 153 -13.91 28.73 11.11
C GLY A 153 -13.78 29.29 9.70
N THR A 154 -12.58 29.72 9.28
CA THR A 154 -12.32 30.11 7.88
C THR A 154 -12.20 28.90 6.97
N ARG A 155 -12.52 29.03 5.67
CA ARG A 155 -12.38 27.94 4.68
C ARG A 155 -10.97 27.30 4.68
N SER A 156 -9.93 28.12 4.84
CA SER A 156 -8.54 27.64 4.92
C SER A 156 -8.30 26.80 6.16
N TRP A 157 -8.79 27.23 7.32
CA TRP A 157 -8.74 26.43 8.55
C TRP A 157 -9.50 25.11 8.40
N GLN A 158 -10.66 25.13 7.74
CA GLN A 158 -11.49 23.94 7.50
C GLN A 158 -10.77 22.93 6.61
N ALA A 159 -10.15 23.37 5.51
CA ALA A 159 -9.37 22.51 4.62
C ALA A 159 -8.22 21.83 5.39
N GLU A 160 -7.45 22.59 6.17
CA GLU A 160 -6.36 22.04 6.98
C GLU A 160 -6.87 21.14 8.12
N HIS A 161 -8.03 21.44 8.72
CA HIS A 161 -8.65 20.57 9.71
C HIS A 161 -9.08 19.22 9.12
N VAL A 162 -9.67 19.22 7.92
CA VAL A 162 -9.99 17.99 7.19
C VAL A 162 -8.73 17.20 6.89
N ARG A 163 -7.63 17.82 6.47
CA ARG A 163 -6.33 17.14 6.29
C ARG A 163 -5.82 16.46 7.55
N VAL A 164 -5.94 17.11 8.71
CA VAL A 164 -5.57 16.52 10.00
C VAL A 164 -6.39 15.26 10.28
N ILE A 165 -7.73 15.35 10.16
CA ILE A 165 -8.62 14.21 10.40
C ILE A 165 -8.30 13.07 9.43
N THR A 166 -8.23 13.36 8.13
CA THR A 166 -7.90 12.38 7.08
C THR A 166 -6.57 11.69 7.37
N SER A 167 -5.54 12.44 7.77
CA SER A 167 -4.23 11.86 8.08
C SER A 167 -4.27 10.96 9.32
N MET A 168 -5.12 11.30 10.30
CA MET A 168 -5.38 10.43 11.45
C MET A 168 -6.19 9.18 11.06
N GLU A 169 -7.19 9.28 10.20
CA GLU A 169 -7.96 8.15 9.66
C GLU A 169 -7.04 7.21 8.85
N ARG A 170 -6.13 7.77 8.05
CA ARG A 170 -5.11 6.99 7.33
C ARG A 170 -4.17 6.25 8.28
N LEU A 171 -3.66 6.93 9.32
CA LEU A 171 -2.85 6.27 10.36
C LEU A 171 -3.64 5.18 11.10
N ARG A 172 -4.95 5.39 11.32
CA ARG A 172 -5.84 4.39 11.92
C ARG A 172 -5.91 3.12 11.06
N VAL A 173 -6.12 3.24 9.76
CA VAL A 173 -6.12 2.09 8.82
C VAL A 173 -4.75 1.39 8.82
N TRP A 174 -3.66 2.17 8.81
CA TRP A 174 -2.31 1.61 8.87
C TRP A 174 -2.05 0.84 10.17
N LEU A 175 -2.44 1.37 11.34
CA LEU A 175 -2.29 0.70 12.64
C LEU A 175 -3.08 -0.60 12.74
N LEU A 176 -4.27 -0.64 12.14
CA LEU A 176 -5.10 -1.85 12.04
C LEU A 176 -4.36 -2.96 11.27
N ASN A 177 -3.70 -2.59 10.16
CA ASN A 177 -2.98 -3.52 9.29
C ASN A 177 -1.58 -3.93 9.78
N THR A 178 -1.03 -3.25 10.80
CA THR A 178 0.35 -3.45 11.28
C THR A 178 0.46 -3.96 12.72
N GLY A 179 -0.66 -4.18 13.41
CA GLY A 179 -0.69 -4.90 14.69
C GLY A 179 -0.51 -4.04 15.94
N TYR A 180 -1.06 -2.83 15.96
CA TYR A 180 -0.98 -1.90 17.11
C TYR A 180 -2.35 -1.59 17.76
N PRO A 181 -3.05 -2.58 18.36
CA PRO A 181 -4.42 -2.44 18.84
C PRO A 181 -4.57 -1.48 20.05
N GLY A 182 -3.49 -1.19 20.78
CA GLY A 182 -3.49 -0.22 21.86
C GLY A 182 -3.50 1.21 21.32
N ALA A 183 -2.55 1.53 20.44
CA ALA A 183 -2.44 2.83 19.80
C ALA A 183 -3.65 3.15 18.92
N LEU A 184 -4.20 2.14 18.22
CA LEU A 184 -5.44 2.26 17.44
C LEU A 184 -6.59 2.84 18.27
N ARG A 185 -6.85 2.26 19.45
CA ARG A 185 -7.93 2.71 20.35
C ARG A 185 -7.74 4.13 20.88
N ASP A 186 -6.49 4.54 21.11
CA ASP A 186 -6.21 5.90 21.56
C ASP A 186 -6.34 6.91 20.42
N LEU A 187 -5.97 6.51 19.19
CA LEU A 187 -6.19 7.29 17.99
C LEU A 187 -7.68 7.45 17.67
N ASP A 188 -8.50 6.41 17.80
CA ASP A 188 -9.96 6.47 17.63
C ASP A 188 -10.60 7.54 18.53
N LYS A 189 -10.16 7.63 19.80
CA LYS A 189 -10.62 8.67 20.73
C LYS A 189 -10.21 10.06 20.28
N ARG A 190 -8.99 10.21 19.76
CA ARG A 190 -8.49 11.49 19.22
C ARG A 190 -9.29 11.92 17.98
N ILE A 191 -9.54 11.00 17.03
CA ILE A 191 -10.37 11.25 15.85
C ILE A 191 -11.77 11.68 16.28
N LYS A 192 -12.41 10.94 17.20
CA LYS A 192 -13.73 11.31 17.74
C LYS A 192 -13.74 12.69 18.39
N LYS A 193 -12.64 13.10 19.05
CA LYS A 193 -12.50 14.44 19.61
C LYS A 193 -12.39 15.51 18.52
N GLN A 194 -11.56 15.29 17.49
CA GLN A 194 -11.43 16.22 16.36
C GLN A 194 -12.77 16.37 15.61
N ASN A 195 -13.44 15.25 15.31
CA ASN A 195 -14.74 15.26 14.62
C ASN A 195 -15.85 16.03 15.37
N ARG A 196 -15.73 16.22 16.69
CA ARG A 196 -16.68 17.02 17.47
C ARG A 196 -16.47 18.52 17.32
N GLN A 197 -15.25 18.97 16.99
CA GLN A 197 -14.94 20.39 16.85
C GLN A 197 -15.59 20.99 15.61
N VAL A 198 -16.03 20.14 14.66
CA VAL A 198 -16.35 20.53 13.29
C VAL A 198 -17.64 19.84 12.81
N ARG A 199 -18.75 20.04 13.54
CA ARG A 199 -20.07 19.58 13.07
C ARG A 199 -20.55 20.49 11.93
N GLY A 200 -20.79 19.92 10.75
CA GLY A 200 -21.53 20.59 9.67
C GLY A 200 -20.74 21.23 8.52
N GLU A 201 -19.43 20.97 8.39
CA GLU A 201 -18.65 21.51 7.27
C GLU A 201 -18.82 20.73 5.96
N SER A 202 -18.89 21.44 4.82
CA SER A 202 -19.22 20.88 3.50
C SER A 202 -18.24 19.79 3.02
N LEU A 203 -16.92 20.02 3.15
CA LEU A 203 -15.89 19.04 2.75
C LEU A 203 -16.00 17.75 3.57
N ARG A 204 -16.23 17.87 4.88
CA ARG A 204 -16.42 16.73 5.77
C ARG A 204 -17.72 15.98 5.46
N LEU A 205 -18.80 16.71 5.18
CA LEU A 205 -20.08 16.13 4.78
C LEU A 205 -19.98 15.36 3.45
N ARG A 206 -19.15 15.83 2.50
CA ARG A 206 -18.85 15.10 1.26
C ARG A 206 -18.25 13.73 1.57
N GLY A 207 -17.20 13.69 2.41
CA GLY A 207 -16.56 12.43 2.78
C GLY A 207 -17.45 11.49 3.61
N GLU A 208 -18.28 12.04 4.52
CA GLU A 208 -19.26 11.22 5.24
C GLU A 208 -20.33 10.64 4.32
N LYS A 209 -20.85 11.44 3.39
CA LYS A 209 -21.82 10.99 2.39
C LYS A 209 -21.26 9.85 1.56
N ALA A 210 -20.03 10.02 1.06
CA ALA A 210 -19.33 9.02 0.28
C ALA A 210 -19.18 7.69 1.06
N ARG A 211 -18.72 7.73 2.31
CA ARG A 211 -18.63 6.52 3.16
C ARG A 211 -19.98 5.88 3.48
N SER A 212 -21.02 6.68 3.70
CA SER A 212 -22.38 6.20 4.00
C SER A 212 -23.12 5.62 2.80
N SER A 213 -22.58 5.80 1.59
CA SER A 213 -23.19 5.33 0.34
C SER A 213 -22.94 3.86 0.02
N VAL A 214 -22.17 3.16 0.86
CA VAL A 214 -21.84 1.74 0.64
C VAL A 214 -23.09 0.89 0.84
N GLU A 215 -23.53 0.22 -0.22
CA GLU A 215 -24.72 -0.61 -0.22
C GLU A 215 -24.63 -1.79 -1.20
N ALA A 216 -25.43 -2.83 -0.96
CA ALA A 216 -25.65 -3.89 -1.94
C ALA A 216 -26.49 -3.35 -3.10
N MET A 217 -26.29 -3.89 -4.29
CA MET A 217 -27.07 -3.53 -5.48
C MET A 217 -27.45 -4.76 -6.30
N ASP A 218 -28.44 -4.58 -7.18
CA ASP A 218 -28.84 -5.62 -8.12
C ASP A 218 -27.72 -5.95 -9.11
N ILE A 219 -27.64 -7.23 -9.48
CA ILE A 219 -26.65 -7.72 -10.43
C ILE A 219 -27.13 -7.36 -11.84
N PRO A 220 -26.25 -6.86 -12.72
CA PRO A 220 -26.60 -6.67 -14.12
C PRO A 220 -27.04 -7.98 -14.78
N LEU A 221 -28.19 -7.98 -15.44
CA LEU A 221 -28.77 -9.16 -16.12
C LEU A 221 -27.74 -9.91 -16.98
N ARG A 222 -26.85 -9.17 -17.67
CA ARG A 222 -25.81 -9.78 -18.50
C ARG A 222 -24.83 -10.67 -17.71
N LEU A 223 -24.50 -10.33 -16.46
CA LEU A 223 -23.66 -11.19 -15.63
C LEU A 223 -24.39 -12.47 -15.20
N GLU A 224 -25.70 -12.39 -14.96
CA GLU A 224 -26.53 -13.57 -14.65
C GLU A 224 -26.61 -14.52 -15.86
N GLU A 225 -26.88 -13.96 -17.05
CA GLU A 225 -26.86 -14.71 -18.32
C GLU A 225 -25.51 -15.38 -18.54
N LEU A 226 -24.40 -14.63 -18.37
CA LEU A 226 -23.05 -15.18 -18.50
C LEU A 226 -22.78 -16.27 -17.48
N SER A 227 -23.32 -16.17 -16.26
CA SER A 227 -23.21 -17.24 -15.27
C SER A 227 -23.89 -18.52 -15.74
N GLN A 228 -25.09 -18.41 -16.30
CA GLN A 228 -25.78 -19.55 -16.89
C GLN A 228 -25.02 -20.13 -18.09
N GLU A 229 -24.51 -19.28 -18.99
CA GLU A 229 -23.78 -19.68 -20.20
C GLU A 229 -22.40 -20.31 -19.91
N ILE A 230 -21.72 -19.88 -18.84
CA ILE A 230 -20.33 -20.27 -18.55
C ILE A 230 -20.27 -21.43 -17.56
N SER A 231 -21.08 -21.42 -16.51
CA SER A 231 -21.03 -22.42 -15.44
C SER A 231 -22.37 -23.07 -15.11
N GLY A 232 -23.40 -22.88 -15.95
CA GLY A 232 -24.73 -23.42 -15.69
C GLY A 232 -25.39 -22.82 -14.44
N GLY A 233 -24.96 -21.64 -14.01
CA GLY A 233 -25.48 -20.95 -12.83
C GLY A 233 -24.74 -21.27 -11.53
N GLU A 234 -23.65 -22.05 -11.57
CA GLU A 234 -22.84 -22.37 -10.38
C GLU A 234 -22.17 -21.13 -9.77
N HIS A 235 -21.80 -20.15 -10.60
CA HIS A 235 -21.17 -18.93 -10.10
C HIS A 235 -22.24 -17.91 -9.72
N VAL A 236 -22.60 -17.87 -8.45
CA VAL A 236 -23.53 -16.85 -7.94
C VAL A 236 -22.78 -15.54 -7.78
N PHE A 237 -23.14 -14.56 -8.60
CA PHE A 237 -22.62 -13.20 -8.47
C PHE A 237 -23.38 -12.45 -7.37
N ARG A 238 -22.71 -11.42 -6.86
CA ARG A 238 -23.25 -10.37 -6.00
C ARG A 238 -22.62 -9.05 -6.43
N ALA A 239 -23.27 -7.94 -6.08
CA ALA A 239 -22.77 -6.61 -6.40
C ALA A 239 -22.92 -5.68 -5.20
N HIS A 240 -21.90 -4.85 -4.99
CA HIS A 240 -21.96 -3.74 -4.04
C HIS A 240 -21.45 -2.47 -4.72
N GLN A 241 -21.92 -1.33 -4.25
CA GLN A 241 -21.52 -0.02 -4.75
C GLN A 241 -21.29 0.97 -3.62
N SER A 242 -20.60 2.04 -3.97
CA SER A 242 -20.52 3.29 -3.22
C SER A 242 -20.65 4.46 -4.21
N GLN A 243 -20.48 5.69 -3.74
CA GLN A 243 -20.59 6.90 -4.53
C GLN A 243 -19.68 6.86 -5.77
N HIS A 244 -18.43 6.43 -5.59
CA HIS A 244 -17.42 6.46 -6.65
C HIS A 244 -17.08 5.08 -7.24
N LEU A 245 -17.40 3.99 -6.52
CA LEU A 245 -16.92 2.65 -6.82
C LEU A 245 -18.05 1.61 -6.97
N CYS A 246 -17.78 0.55 -7.71
CA CYS A 246 -18.65 -0.62 -7.78
C CYS A 246 -17.83 -1.91 -7.88
N ILE A 247 -18.27 -2.96 -7.18
CA ILE A 247 -17.63 -4.26 -7.19
C ILE A 247 -18.69 -5.33 -7.54
N TYR A 248 -18.44 -6.06 -8.62
CA TYR A 248 -19.14 -7.30 -8.97
C TYR A 248 -18.25 -8.47 -8.57
N TYR A 249 -18.78 -9.45 -7.84
CA TYR A 249 -17.98 -10.55 -7.31
C TYR A 249 -18.78 -11.84 -7.14
N ILE A 250 -18.08 -12.96 -7.04
CA ILE A 250 -18.67 -14.27 -6.72
C ILE A 250 -18.50 -14.61 -5.23
N ASP A 251 -19.17 -15.66 -4.76
CA ASP A 251 -19.23 -16.10 -3.36
C ASP A 251 -17.87 -16.39 -2.65
N THR A 252 -16.75 -16.36 -3.37
CA THR A 252 -15.41 -16.41 -2.76
C THR A 252 -15.05 -15.14 -1.99
N ILE A 253 -15.74 -14.03 -2.24
CA ILE A 253 -15.63 -12.78 -1.50
C ILE A 253 -16.92 -12.60 -0.67
N SER A 254 -16.77 -12.34 0.63
CA SER A 254 -17.93 -12.08 1.48
C SER A 254 -18.47 -10.66 1.29
N GLU A 255 -19.77 -10.45 1.55
CA GLU A 255 -20.39 -9.11 1.51
C GLU A 255 -19.69 -8.12 2.46
N ALA A 256 -19.33 -8.59 3.65
CA ALA A 256 -18.59 -7.78 4.61
C ALA A 256 -17.20 -7.35 4.08
N GLU A 257 -16.51 -8.23 3.35
CA GLU A 257 -15.23 -7.91 2.72
C GLU A 257 -15.38 -6.93 1.55
N ALA A 258 -16.40 -7.11 0.70
CA ALA A 258 -16.70 -6.20 -0.39
C ALA A 258 -17.08 -4.79 0.13
N ALA A 259 -17.96 -4.72 1.13
CA ALA A 259 -18.34 -3.46 1.77
C ALA A 259 -17.15 -2.77 2.45
N ALA A 260 -16.30 -3.51 3.14
CA ALA A 260 -15.08 -2.96 3.75
C ALA A 260 -14.08 -2.43 2.71
N ALA A 261 -13.98 -3.09 1.55
CA ALA A 261 -13.13 -2.65 0.46
C ALA A 261 -13.64 -1.37 -0.22
N LEU A 262 -14.96 -1.26 -0.42
CA LEU A 262 -15.59 -0.03 -0.91
C LEU A 262 -15.42 1.13 0.08
N LEU A 263 -15.62 0.88 1.38
CA LEU A 263 -15.40 1.89 2.41
C LEU A 263 -13.97 2.41 2.41
N LEU A 264 -12.99 1.51 2.33
CA LEU A 264 -11.57 1.87 2.17
C LEU A 264 -11.34 2.71 0.90
N GLY A 265 -11.97 2.34 -0.21
CA GLY A 265 -11.87 3.08 -1.45
C GLY A 265 -12.38 4.52 -1.33
N GLU A 266 -13.51 4.73 -0.67
CA GLU A 266 -14.04 6.06 -0.38
C GLU A 266 -13.13 6.87 0.55
N GLU A 267 -12.54 6.23 1.57
CA GLU A 267 -11.54 6.85 2.44
C GLU A 267 -10.30 7.30 1.66
N ILE A 268 -9.84 6.50 0.70
CA ILE A 268 -8.70 6.82 -0.17
C ILE A 268 -9.01 8.01 -1.08
N ILE A 269 -10.16 8.01 -1.75
CA ILE A 269 -10.54 9.06 -2.71
C ILE A 269 -10.67 10.42 -2.00
N GLU A 270 -11.44 10.45 -0.91
CA GLU A 270 -11.66 11.68 -0.14
C GLU A 270 -10.39 12.10 0.60
N GLY A 271 -9.57 11.14 1.02
CA GLY A 271 -8.28 11.44 1.61
C GLY A 271 -7.28 12.02 0.60
N PHE A 272 -7.32 11.56 -0.65
CA PHE A 272 -6.54 12.12 -1.74
C PHE A 272 -7.00 13.55 -2.07
N ARG A 273 -8.31 13.80 -2.16
CA ARG A 273 -8.85 15.16 -2.34
C ARG A 273 -8.40 16.09 -1.21
N ALA A 274 -8.56 15.68 0.04
CA ALA A 274 -8.18 16.47 1.19
C ALA A 274 -6.68 16.84 1.17
N GLU A 275 -5.81 15.95 0.71
CA GLU A 275 -4.37 16.17 0.73
C GLU A 275 -3.82 16.93 -0.49
N PHE A 276 -4.32 16.60 -1.68
CA PHE A 276 -3.72 17.03 -2.94
C PHE A 276 -4.63 17.92 -3.79
N VAL A 277 -5.89 18.13 -3.41
CA VAL A 277 -6.86 18.91 -4.19
C VAL A 277 -7.43 20.07 -3.40
N ASP A 278 -8.23 19.78 -2.37
CA ASP A 278 -9.01 20.75 -1.61
C ASP A 278 -8.17 21.94 -1.07
N PRO A 279 -6.93 21.75 -0.58
CA PRO A 279 -6.11 22.86 -0.07
C PRO A 279 -5.62 23.82 -1.16
N TYR A 280 -5.66 23.39 -2.42
CA TYR A 280 -5.08 24.10 -3.54
C TYR A 280 -6.11 24.64 -4.53
N LEU A 281 -7.39 24.29 -4.36
CA LEU A 281 -8.50 24.70 -5.22
C LEU A 281 -8.55 26.22 -5.41
N ASP A 282 -8.46 26.64 -6.67
CA ASP A 282 -8.64 28.01 -7.13
C ASP A 282 -9.03 28.01 -8.63
N GLU A 283 -9.12 29.18 -9.26
CA GLU A 283 -9.47 29.30 -10.69
C GLU A 283 -8.51 28.56 -11.63
N ALA A 284 -7.26 28.30 -11.20
CA ALA A 284 -6.22 27.64 -12.00
C ALA A 284 -5.96 26.19 -11.55
N TYR A 285 -6.59 25.73 -10.46
CA TYR A 285 -6.38 24.42 -9.86
C TYR A 285 -7.71 23.71 -9.61
N GLU A 286 -8.17 22.98 -10.62
CA GLU A 286 -9.47 22.28 -10.61
C GLU A 286 -9.39 20.88 -9.95
N ASP A 287 -10.52 20.40 -9.43
CA ASP A 287 -10.74 18.99 -9.08
C ASP A 287 -11.21 18.21 -10.31
N PHE A 288 -10.38 17.28 -10.79
CA PHE A 288 -10.70 16.41 -11.92
C PHE A 288 -11.30 15.07 -11.50
N ILE A 289 -11.44 14.81 -10.20
CA ILE A 289 -12.04 13.57 -9.70
C ILE A 289 -13.57 13.72 -9.81
N PRO A 290 -14.28 12.82 -10.51
CA PRO A 290 -15.72 12.89 -10.63
C PRO A 290 -16.44 12.76 -9.27
N ASP A 291 -17.59 13.44 -9.11
CA ASP A 291 -18.46 13.28 -7.94
C ASP A 291 -19.26 11.97 -7.96
N GLY A 292 -19.43 11.37 -9.15
CA GLY A 292 -20.13 10.11 -9.34
C GLY A 292 -19.19 8.93 -9.58
N ARG A 293 -19.78 7.78 -9.87
CA ARG A 293 -19.05 6.53 -10.12
C ARG A 293 -18.07 6.66 -11.28
N PHE A 294 -16.81 6.31 -11.04
CA PHE A 294 -15.77 6.35 -12.08
C PHE A 294 -14.94 5.07 -12.19
N HIS A 295 -15.03 4.13 -11.24
CA HIS A 295 -14.22 2.92 -11.24
C HIS A 295 -15.01 1.68 -10.82
N GLU A 296 -14.96 0.63 -11.65
CA GLU A 296 -15.63 -0.65 -11.42
C GLU A 296 -14.64 -1.80 -11.33
N PHE A 297 -14.99 -2.81 -10.54
CA PHE A 297 -14.23 -4.03 -10.35
C PHE A 297 -15.07 -5.26 -10.64
N LEU A 298 -14.51 -6.23 -11.36
CA LEU A 298 -15.13 -7.52 -11.64
C LEU A 298 -14.23 -8.64 -11.11
N PHE A 299 -14.73 -9.41 -10.15
CA PHE A 299 -14.05 -10.54 -9.55
C PHE A 299 -14.75 -11.84 -9.94
N VAL A 300 -14.01 -12.73 -10.59
CA VAL A 300 -14.54 -13.97 -11.18
C VAL A 300 -13.71 -15.18 -10.75
N PRO A 301 -14.18 -16.41 -10.95
CA PRO A 301 -13.49 -17.61 -10.48
C PRO A 301 -12.04 -17.69 -10.97
N ASN A 302 -11.20 -18.38 -10.21
CA ASN A 302 -9.83 -18.69 -10.62
C ASN A 302 -9.77 -19.85 -11.63
N ASN A 303 -10.51 -19.69 -12.72
CA ASN A 303 -10.43 -20.52 -13.90
C ASN A 303 -10.12 -19.59 -15.07
N VAL A 304 -9.01 -19.83 -15.78
CA VAL A 304 -8.53 -18.94 -16.85
C VAL A 304 -9.56 -18.79 -17.97
N GLU A 305 -10.24 -19.88 -18.32
CA GLU A 305 -11.24 -19.84 -19.39
C GLU A 305 -12.49 -19.06 -18.96
N HIS A 306 -13.00 -19.31 -17.76
CA HIS A 306 -14.12 -18.56 -17.20
C HIS A 306 -13.77 -17.07 -17.06
N PHE A 307 -12.58 -16.76 -16.56
CA PHE A 307 -12.08 -15.39 -16.43
C PHE A 307 -12.12 -14.64 -17.76
N LYS A 308 -11.64 -15.27 -18.83
CA LYS A 308 -11.69 -14.69 -20.18
C LYS A 308 -13.11 -14.48 -20.66
N ARG A 309 -13.96 -15.50 -20.54
CA ARG A 309 -15.35 -15.46 -20.99
C ARG A 309 -16.17 -14.41 -20.25
N TYR A 310 -16.00 -14.25 -18.94
CA TYR A 310 -16.69 -13.20 -18.19
C TYR A 310 -16.23 -11.80 -18.58
N ALA A 311 -14.92 -11.52 -18.61
CA ALA A 311 -14.44 -10.18 -18.95
C ALA A 311 -14.76 -9.79 -20.41
N SER A 312 -14.64 -10.74 -21.35
CA SER A 312 -15.08 -10.52 -22.74
C SER A 312 -16.59 -10.39 -22.87
N GLY A 313 -17.35 -11.23 -22.17
CA GLY A 313 -18.81 -11.24 -22.26
C GLY A 313 -19.46 -10.01 -21.63
N PHE A 314 -18.92 -9.55 -20.51
CA PHE A 314 -19.49 -8.43 -19.75
C PHE A 314 -18.94 -7.08 -20.21
N TRP A 315 -17.63 -6.98 -20.45
CA TRP A 315 -16.96 -5.72 -20.77
C TRP A 315 -16.28 -5.68 -22.14
N ARG A 316 -16.47 -6.72 -22.98
CA ARG A 316 -15.91 -6.79 -24.35
C ARG A 316 -14.38 -6.68 -24.40
N VAL A 317 -13.71 -7.12 -23.33
CA VAL A 317 -12.26 -7.24 -23.29
C VAL A 317 -11.79 -8.15 -24.43
N ARG A 318 -10.82 -7.68 -25.21
CA ARG A 318 -10.15 -8.45 -26.26
C ARG A 318 -8.88 -9.04 -25.70
N TRP A 319 -8.62 -10.31 -26.04
CA TRP A 319 -7.46 -11.05 -25.56
C TRP A 319 -6.40 -11.14 -26.65
N GLU A 320 -5.18 -10.75 -26.31
CA GLU A 320 -3.99 -11.03 -27.13
C GLU A 320 -3.28 -12.30 -26.61
N GLN A 321 -2.47 -12.95 -27.46
CA GLN A 321 -1.91 -14.28 -27.18
C GLN A 321 -1.08 -14.37 -25.88
N ASP A 322 -0.49 -13.25 -25.42
CA ASP A 322 0.39 -13.19 -24.24
C ASP A 322 -0.35 -12.99 -22.89
N GLN A 323 -1.68 -12.89 -22.88
CA GLN A 323 -2.46 -12.57 -21.67
C GLN A 323 -2.88 -13.79 -20.81
N GLN A 324 -2.41 -15.00 -21.12
CA GLN A 324 -2.87 -16.24 -20.47
C GLN A 324 -2.42 -16.41 -19.01
N VAL A 325 -1.41 -15.66 -18.56
CA VAL A 325 -0.79 -15.80 -17.22
C VAL A 325 -1.28 -14.74 -16.23
N MET A 326 -2.04 -13.73 -16.68
CA MET A 326 -2.39 -12.58 -15.86
C MET A 326 -3.43 -12.89 -14.77
N LYS A 327 -3.21 -12.45 -13.54
CA LYS A 327 -4.15 -12.58 -12.41
C LYS A 327 -5.29 -11.56 -12.45
N GLY A 328 -5.10 -10.47 -13.19
CA GLY A 328 -6.09 -9.45 -13.44
C GLY A 328 -5.67 -8.56 -14.61
N GLY A 329 -6.52 -7.62 -14.98
CA GLY A 329 -6.26 -6.65 -16.03
C GLY A 329 -7.17 -5.44 -15.91
N ARG A 330 -6.91 -4.45 -16.77
CA ARG A 330 -7.65 -3.19 -16.79
C ARG A 330 -8.14 -2.88 -18.20
N THR A 331 -9.34 -2.30 -18.28
CA THR A 331 -9.90 -1.73 -19.49
C THR A 331 -10.61 -0.40 -19.17
N THR A 332 -11.09 0.28 -20.20
CA THR A 332 -11.85 1.53 -20.07
C THR A 332 -13.28 1.35 -20.58
N GLY A 333 -14.21 2.04 -19.93
CA GLY A 333 -15.63 2.06 -20.29
C GLY A 333 -16.00 3.24 -21.20
N PRO A 334 -17.15 3.17 -21.91
CA PRO A 334 -17.68 4.30 -22.65
C PRO A 334 -18.15 5.41 -21.71
N MET A 335 -17.97 6.67 -22.13
CA MET A 335 -18.56 7.85 -21.48
C MET A 335 -19.97 8.13 -22.05
N PRO A 336 -20.96 8.57 -21.26
CA PRO A 336 -20.92 8.82 -19.81
C PRO A 336 -21.20 7.52 -19.03
N GLY A 337 -20.16 7.00 -18.40
CA GLY A 337 -20.18 5.78 -17.61
C GLY A 337 -18.87 5.69 -16.82
N PRO A 338 -18.74 4.74 -15.89
CA PRO A 338 -17.49 4.57 -15.17
C PRO A 338 -16.36 4.27 -16.16
N GLY A 339 -15.40 5.19 -16.21
CA GLY A 339 -14.37 5.19 -17.24
C GLY A 339 -13.31 4.11 -17.02
N MET A 340 -13.11 3.64 -15.78
CA MET A 340 -12.08 2.66 -15.44
C MET A 340 -12.67 1.35 -14.94
N ARG A 341 -12.15 0.23 -15.45
CA ARG A 341 -12.64 -1.12 -15.15
C ARG A 341 -11.48 -2.07 -14.90
N ASP A 342 -11.48 -2.69 -13.74
CA ASP A 342 -10.47 -3.66 -13.33
C ASP A 342 -11.12 -5.04 -13.18
N TYR A 343 -10.55 -6.09 -13.78
CA TYR A 343 -11.08 -7.45 -13.74
C TYR A 343 -10.04 -8.43 -13.19
N TRP A 344 -10.44 -9.32 -12.28
CA TRP A 344 -9.54 -10.13 -11.46
C TRP A 344 -10.05 -11.56 -11.23
N ARG A 345 -9.12 -12.51 -11.09
CA ARG A 345 -9.40 -13.88 -10.66
C ARG A 345 -9.34 -14.02 -9.14
N THR A 346 -10.29 -14.72 -8.51
CA THR A 346 -10.48 -14.73 -7.04
C THR A 346 -9.66 -15.77 -6.24
N GLU A 347 -8.46 -16.19 -6.65
CA GLU A 347 -7.66 -17.09 -5.80
C GLU A 347 -6.83 -16.32 -4.78
N GLU A 348 -7.15 -16.50 -3.49
CA GLU A 348 -6.48 -15.90 -2.32
C GLU A 348 -6.17 -14.40 -2.52
N ILE A 349 -7.13 -13.65 -3.06
CA ILE A 349 -6.91 -12.25 -3.40
C ILE A 349 -6.81 -11.37 -2.17
N ASP A 350 -6.01 -10.32 -2.30
CA ASP A 350 -5.99 -9.22 -1.35
C ASP A 350 -6.85 -8.10 -1.87
N LEU A 351 -8.17 -8.19 -1.64
CA LEU A 351 -9.14 -7.24 -2.21
C LEU A 351 -8.77 -5.79 -1.88
N GLN A 352 -8.42 -5.51 -0.61
CA GLN A 352 -7.97 -4.18 -0.19
C GLN A 352 -6.70 -3.71 -0.93
N GLY A 353 -5.73 -4.61 -1.17
CA GLY A 353 -4.52 -4.31 -1.92
C GLY A 353 -4.81 -4.01 -3.39
N ILE A 354 -5.75 -4.75 -4.00
CA ILE A 354 -6.23 -4.49 -5.37
C ILE A 354 -6.87 -3.11 -5.45
N ILE A 355 -7.81 -2.80 -4.55
CA ILE A 355 -8.48 -1.49 -4.51
C ILE A 355 -7.46 -0.36 -4.32
N CYS A 356 -6.54 -0.47 -3.34
CA CYS A 356 -5.54 0.58 -3.08
C CYS A 356 -4.67 0.88 -4.30
N HIS A 357 -4.08 -0.16 -4.90
CA HIS A 357 -3.18 0.01 -6.02
C HIS A 357 -3.93 0.50 -7.26
N ALA A 358 -5.09 -0.09 -7.55
CA ALA A 358 -5.91 0.29 -8.69
C ALA A 358 -6.39 1.74 -8.59
N LEU A 359 -6.84 2.19 -7.41
CA LEU A 359 -7.21 3.58 -7.16
C LEU A 359 -6.03 4.54 -7.32
N GLY A 360 -4.81 4.12 -6.98
CA GLY A 360 -3.63 4.94 -7.23
C GLY A 360 -3.44 5.28 -8.71
N HIS A 361 -3.65 4.31 -9.60
CA HIS A 361 -3.66 4.58 -11.03
C HIS A 361 -4.83 5.44 -11.50
N SER A 362 -6.02 5.21 -10.92
CA SER A 362 -7.22 5.96 -11.28
C SER A 362 -7.09 7.42 -10.92
N LEU A 363 -6.66 7.69 -9.68
CA LEU A 363 -6.38 9.03 -9.19
C LEU A 363 -5.21 9.66 -9.93
N ALA A 364 -4.19 8.90 -10.33
CA ALA A 364 -3.10 9.43 -11.16
C ALA A 364 -3.62 9.93 -12.51
N SER A 365 -4.44 9.10 -13.16
CA SER A 365 -5.05 9.41 -14.45
C SER A 365 -5.96 10.63 -14.38
N LEU A 366 -6.87 10.66 -13.40
CA LEU A 366 -7.79 11.78 -13.24
C LEU A 366 -7.06 13.07 -12.84
N HIS A 367 -6.26 13.02 -11.78
CA HIS A 367 -5.68 14.23 -11.19
C HIS A 367 -4.51 14.80 -12.02
N TYR A 368 -3.59 13.95 -12.50
CA TYR A 368 -2.44 14.43 -13.28
C TYR A 368 -2.68 14.37 -14.79
N GLY A 369 -3.59 13.52 -15.27
CA GLY A 369 -4.03 13.47 -16.67
C GLY A 369 -5.17 14.43 -17.01
N GLN A 370 -5.49 15.38 -16.13
CA GLN A 370 -6.50 16.44 -16.34
C GLN A 370 -7.90 15.90 -16.70
N GLY A 371 -8.38 14.94 -15.92
CA GLY A 371 -9.69 14.29 -16.11
C GLY A 371 -9.70 13.17 -17.15
N SER A 372 -8.56 12.91 -17.81
CA SER A 372 -8.41 11.77 -18.71
C SER A 372 -8.46 10.43 -17.96
N MET A 373 -9.05 9.42 -18.60
CA MET A 373 -9.01 8.03 -18.10
C MET A 373 -7.67 7.32 -18.39
N HIS A 374 -6.74 8.02 -19.03
CA HIS A 374 -5.41 7.52 -19.35
C HIS A 374 -4.35 8.59 -19.10
N LEU A 375 -3.30 8.21 -18.38
CA LEU A 375 -2.07 8.99 -18.18
C LEU A 375 -0.91 8.26 -18.85
N THR A 376 -0.20 8.95 -19.75
CA THR A 376 0.96 8.39 -20.47
C THR A 376 2.25 8.35 -19.65
N GLN A 377 2.18 8.72 -18.36
CA GLN A 377 3.29 8.74 -17.42
C GLN A 377 3.21 7.53 -16.49
N ASP A 378 3.66 6.39 -16.99
CA ASP A 378 3.59 5.11 -16.27
C ASP A 378 4.33 5.17 -14.92
N TRP A 379 5.48 5.85 -14.87
CA TRP A 379 6.23 6.04 -13.62
C TRP A 379 5.40 6.73 -12.53
N LEU A 380 4.61 7.75 -12.90
CA LEU A 380 3.80 8.53 -11.96
C LEU A 380 2.57 7.72 -11.52
N SER A 381 1.97 6.99 -12.47
CA SER A 381 0.87 6.07 -12.22
C SER A 381 1.27 4.97 -11.24
N GLU A 382 2.41 4.31 -11.47
CA GLU A 382 2.97 3.31 -10.55
C GLU A 382 3.35 3.93 -9.21
N ALA A 383 4.02 5.08 -9.20
CA ALA A 383 4.41 5.75 -7.96
C ALA A 383 3.21 6.00 -7.04
N LEU A 384 2.09 6.49 -7.59
CA LEU A 384 0.88 6.71 -6.81
C LEU A 384 0.21 5.39 -6.38
N GLY A 385 0.20 4.37 -7.24
CA GLY A 385 -0.24 3.01 -6.89
C GLY A 385 0.51 2.45 -5.68
N TYR A 386 1.84 2.57 -5.66
CA TYR A 386 2.66 2.15 -4.52
C TYR A 386 2.47 3.06 -3.29
N TYR A 387 2.38 4.38 -3.50
CA TYR A 387 2.19 5.35 -2.42
C TYR A 387 0.90 5.06 -1.66
N ILE A 388 -0.25 4.92 -2.33
CA ILE A 388 -1.53 4.66 -1.67
C ILE A 388 -1.51 3.32 -0.92
N SER A 389 -0.99 2.25 -1.54
CA SER A 389 -0.88 0.94 -0.90
C SER A 389 -0.03 0.99 0.37
N PHE A 390 1.13 1.64 0.32
CA PHE A 390 1.99 1.77 1.51
C PHE A 390 1.36 2.68 2.56
N ASP A 391 0.69 3.76 2.14
CA ASP A 391 0.14 4.72 3.06
C ASP A 391 -1.08 4.18 3.83
N HIS A 392 -1.87 3.29 3.23
CA HIS A 392 -3.04 2.71 3.90
C HIS A 392 -2.73 1.34 4.52
N LEU A 393 -2.01 0.46 3.82
CA LEU A 393 -1.84 -0.93 4.24
C LEU A 393 -0.46 -1.25 4.81
N GLY A 394 0.53 -0.36 4.65
CA GLY A 394 1.94 -0.64 5.00
C GLY A 394 2.59 -1.70 4.11
N ARG A 395 1.89 -2.15 3.05
CA ARG A 395 2.33 -3.17 2.11
C ARG A 395 1.71 -2.92 0.75
N ASN A 396 2.35 -3.47 -0.28
CA ASN A 396 1.74 -3.63 -1.59
C ASN A 396 1.82 -5.11 -1.98
N SER A 397 0.66 -5.71 -2.25
CA SER A 397 0.48 -7.10 -2.64
C SER A 397 0.13 -7.23 -4.13
N VAL A 398 -0.14 -6.11 -4.80
CA VAL A 398 -0.55 -6.02 -6.18
C VAL A 398 0.46 -5.17 -6.93
N THR A 399 1.03 -5.74 -7.98
CA THR A 399 2.07 -5.07 -8.73
C THR A 399 1.82 -5.29 -10.21
N CYS A 400 1.76 -4.20 -10.99
CA CYS A 400 1.85 -4.28 -12.45
C CYS A 400 3.21 -4.85 -12.89
N PHE A 401 4.26 -4.56 -12.10
CA PHE A 401 5.59 -5.17 -12.20
C PHE A 401 6.13 -5.47 -10.79
N ALA A 402 6.48 -6.73 -10.52
CA ALA A 402 6.93 -7.15 -9.20
C ALA A 402 8.37 -6.67 -8.93
N PHE A 403 8.53 -5.74 -7.99
CA PHE A 403 9.84 -5.34 -7.49
C PHE A 403 10.59 -6.56 -6.94
N ASN A 404 11.75 -6.91 -7.51
CA ASN A 404 12.53 -8.08 -7.09
C ASN A 404 13.94 -7.72 -6.63
N ARG A 405 14.08 -7.62 -5.30
CA ARG A 405 15.34 -7.38 -4.59
C ARG A 405 16.44 -8.44 -4.88
N GLU A 406 16.18 -9.59 -5.50
CA GLU A 406 17.26 -10.57 -5.76
C GLU A 406 17.91 -10.38 -7.15
N LYS A 407 17.23 -9.76 -8.11
CA LYS A 407 17.80 -9.54 -9.45
C LYS A 407 18.88 -8.46 -9.47
N ALA A 408 18.82 -7.48 -8.58
CA ALA A 408 19.76 -6.34 -8.61
C ALA A 408 21.03 -6.52 -7.75
N GLY A 409 21.43 -7.76 -7.43
CA GLY A 409 22.77 -8.01 -6.87
C GLY A 409 23.08 -7.21 -5.60
N TYR A 410 22.11 -7.04 -4.71
CA TYR A 410 22.18 -6.12 -3.60
C TYR A 410 23.18 -6.59 -2.54
N VAL A 411 24.35 -5.95 -2.53
CA VAL A 411 25.32 -6.06 -1.44
C VAL A 411 24.82 -5.23 -0.25
N LYS A 412 24.52 -5.91 0.87
CA LYS A 412 24.37 -5.27 2.18
C LYS A 412 25.54 -4.30 2.37
N ARG A 413 25.27 -3.00 2.52
CA ARG A 413 26.28 -2.14 3.15
C ARG A 413 26.44 -2.66 4.57
N GLU A 414 27.57 -3.28 4.87
CA GLU A 414 28.14 -3.16 6.19
C GLU A 414 28.37 -1.66 6.43
N ARG A 415 27.35 -0.96 6.95
CA ARG A 415 27.55 0.39 7.48
C ARG A 415 28.68 0.25 8.49
N LYS A 416 29.83 0.90 8.21
CA LYS A 416 30.94 1.00 9.17
C LYS A 416 30.31 1.30 10.53
N ALA A 417 30.52 0.40 11.48
CA ALA A 417 30.07 0.58 12.84
C ALA A 417 30.55 1.96 13.30
N LYS A 418 29.64 2.92 13.38
CA LYS A 418 29.91 4.12 14.18
C LYS A 418 30.12 3.62 15.60
N LYS A 419 31.19 4.12 16.24
CA LYS A 419 31.72 3.87 17.59
C LYS A 419 31.08 2.73 18.41
N LYS A 420 31.92 1.85 18.96
CA LYS A 420 31.58 0.78 19.92
C LYS A 420 30.46 1.22 20.89
N GLY A 421 29.22 0.78 20.64
CA GLY A 421 28.02 1.17 21.40
C GLY A 421 26.84 1.66 20.56
N GLU A 422 27.03 2.09 19.30
CA GLU A 422 25.94 2.55 18.44
C GLU A 422 25.20 1.39 17.77
N LYS A 423 23.89 1.30 18.06
CA LYS A 423 22.95 0.30 17.56
C LYS A 423 22.10 0.93 16.46
N THR A 424 22.23 0.47 15.22
CA THR A 424 21.19 0.69 14.19
C THR A 424 21.37 -0.25 13.02
N VAL A 425 20.38 -1.12 12.80
CA VAL A 425 20.03 -1.59 11.47
C VAL A 425 18.51 -1.49 11.41
N VAL A 426 18.01 -0.59 10.57
CA VAL A 426 16.61 -0.51 10.23
C VAL A 426 16.58 -0.60 8.71
N GLU A 427 16.27 -1.79 8.21
CA GLU A 427 15.83 -1.93 6.84
C GLU A 427 14.32 -2.16 6.92
N GLY A 428 13.56 -1.06 6.92
CA GLY A 428 12.15 -1.10 6.56
C GLY A 428 11.97 -0.93 5.06
N ARG A 429 10.75 -1.07 4.56
CA ARG A 429 10.49 -1.00 3.11
C ARG A 429 10.88 0.36 2.50
N ARG A 430 10.58 1.45 3.20
CA ARG A 430 10.99 2.82 2.83
C ARG A 430 12.51 2.93 2.69
N ASP A 431 13.25 2.37 3.63
CA ASP A 431 14.72 2.40 3.61
C ASP A 431 15.26 1.64 2.40
N ILE A 432 14.69 0.46 2.10
CA ILE A 432 15.03 -0.34 0.93
C ILE A 432 14.78 0.47 -0.35
N TYR A 433 13.58 1.02 -0.52
CA TYR A 433 13.24 1.78 -1.74
C TYR A 433 14.12 3.02 -1.90
N ASN A 434 14.33 3.80 -0.83
CA ASN A 434 15.22 4.97 -0.87
C ASN A 434 16.66 4.56 -1.18
N GLU A 435 17.16 3.44 -0.62
CA GLU A 435 18.49 2.93 -0.90
C GLU A 435 18.65 2.53 -2.37
N VAL A 436 17.70 1.76 -2.92
CA VAL A 436 17.71 1.34 -4.33
C VAL A 436 17.64 2.57 -5.24
N ALA A 437 16.71 3.49 -4.97
CA ALA A 437 16.54 4.70 -5.74
C ALA A 437 17.79 5.59 -5.76
N LEU A 438 18.49 5.72 -4.61
CA LEU A 438 19.70 6.53 -4.52
C LEU A 438 20.91 5.90 -5.21
N LYS A 439 21.02 4.57 -5.20
CA LYS A 439 22.15 3.83 -5.78
C LYS A 439 22.01 3.59 -7.27
N GLU A 440 20.83 3.16 -7.69
CA GLU A 440 20.58 2.60 -9.03
C GLU A 440 19.49 3.36 -9.80
N GLY A 441 18.72 4.23 -9.13
CA GLY A 441 17.66 5.00 -9.75
C GLY A 441 18.18 5.98 -10.80
N ARG A 442 17.60 5.92 -12.00
CA ARG A 442 17.83 6.90 -13.08
C ARG A 442 17.29 8.28 -12.70
N LYS A 443 17.71 9.31 -13.44
CA LYS A 443 17.15 10.66 -13.26
C LYS A 443 15.68 10.68 -13.66
N ILE A 444 14.88 11.53 -13.01
CA ILE A 444 13.42 11.55 -13.21
C ILE A 444 13.03 11.86 -14.66
N ASP A 445 13.80 12.68 -15.37
CA ASP A 445 13.56 13.01 -16.78
C ASP A 445 13.89 11.86 -17.75
N GLN A 446 14.72 10.91 -17.33
CA GLN A 446 14.97 9.67 -18.07
C GLN A 446 13.85 8.66 -17.83
N ILE A 447 13.39 8.55 -16.58
CA ILE A 447 12.29 7.66 -16.20
C ILE A 447 10.98 8.10 -16.86
N ALA A 448 10.74 9.41 -16.96
CA ALA A 448 9.52 9.97 -17.54
C ALA A 448 9.28 9.64 -19.03
N LEU A 449 10.31 9.15 -19.73
CA LEU A 449 10.22 8.72 -21.13
C LEU A 449 9.97 7.21 -21.28
N LYS A 450 10.07 6.44 -20.21
CA LYS A 450 9.84 5.00 -20.23
C LYS A 450 8.36 4.67 -20.20
N THR A 451 8.02 3.63 -20.93
CA THR A 451 6.74 2.91 -20.80
C THR A 451 6.82 1.88 -19.67
N LEU A 452 5.66 1.37 -19.25
CA LEU A 452 5.54 0.42 -18.14
C LEU A 452 6.49 -0.78 -18.27
N PHE A 453 6.62 -1.36 -19.47
CA PHE A 453 7.46 -2.54 -19.71
C PHE A 453 8.97 -2.21 -19.80
N GLU A 454 9.32 -0.94 -19.87
CA GLU A 454 10.72 -0.46 -19.86
C GLU A 454 11.19 -0.06 -18.46
N LEU A 455 10.29 0.01 -17.48
CA LEU A 455 10.62 0.32 -16.08
C LEU A 455 11.30 -0.88 -15.42
N GLU A 456 12.42 -0.60 -14.74
CA GLU A 456 13.14 -1.56 -13.92
C GLU A 456 12.83 -1.33 -12.43
N ASP A 457 13.22 -2.29 -11.57
CA ASP A 457 13.03 -2.21 -10.11
C ASP A 457 13.55 -0.89 -9.52
N ALA A 458 14.71 -0.43 -9.97
CA ALA A 458 15.29 0.83 -9.53
C ALA A 458 14.51 2.07 -10.01
N ASP A 459 13.88 1.99 -11.19
CA ASP A 459 13.01 3.06 -11.68
C ASP A 459 11.72 3.11 -10.85
N LEU A 460 11.15 1.96 -10.46
CA LEU A 460 9.97 1.90 -9.58
C LEU A 460 10.28 2.44 -8.18
N ALA A 461 11.41 2.02 -7.60
CA ALA A 461 11.87 2.52 -6.30
C ALA A 461 12.07 4.04 -6.33
N LYS A 462 12.70 4.54 -7.40
CA LYS A 462 12.88 5.97 -7.64
C LYS A 462 11.57 6.70 -7.83
N SER A 463 10.64 6.15 -8.61
CA SER A 463 9.33 6.76 -8.88
C SER A 463 8.54 6.93 -7.59
N TRP A 464 8.44 5.88 -6.77
CA TRP A 464 7.81 5.96 -5.45
C TRP A 464 8.51 6.96 -4.52
N SER A 465 9.85 6.86 -4.39
CA SER A 465 10.62 7.73 -3.49
C SER A 465 10.50 9.20 -3.86
N PHE A 466 10.47 9.49 -5.16
CA PHE A 466 10.30 10.84 -5.69
C PHE A 466 8.88 11.36 -5.45
N PHE A 467 7.86 10.54 -5.67
CA PHE A 467 6.49 10.92 -5.39
C PHE A 467 6.27 11.19 -3.89
N ASP A 468 6.78 10.32 -3.02
CA ASP A 468 6.69 10.49 -1.56
C ASP A 468 7.40 11.78 -1.08
N PHE A 469 8.54 12.12 -1.67
CA PHE A 469 9.19 13.43 -1.49
C PHE A 469 8.27 14.58 -1.89
N VAL A 470 7.72 14.56 -3.10
CA VAL A 470 6.86 15.63 -3.61
C VAL A 470 5.61 15.79 -2.75
N ALA A 471 4.96 14.67 -2.38
CA ALA A 471 3.78 14.64 -1.55
C ALA A 471 4.03 15.24 -0.16
N ARG A 472 5.18 14.95 0.46
CA ARG A 472 5.46 15.36 1.85
C ARG A 472 6.19 16.68 2.00
N LYS A 473 6.92 17.16 0.99
CA LYS A 473 7.81 18.32 1.12
C LYS A 473 7.54 19.47 0.16
N GLU A 474 6.96 19.22 -1.02
CA GLU A 474 6.88 20.24 -2.07
C GLU A 474 5.51 20.94 -2.16
N ALA A 475 4.52 20.51 -1.36
CA ALA A 475 3.20 21.13 -1.25
C ALA A 475 2.56 21.44 -2.64
N LYS A 476 1.91 22.61 -2.79
CA LYS A 476 1.24 23.02 -4.04
C LYS A 476 2.17 23.03 -5.26
N ALA A 477 3.39 23.54 -5.08
CA ALA A 477 4.40 23.64 -6.14
C ALA A 477 4.74 22.26 -6.72
N GLY A 478 4.94 21.28 -5.84
CA GLY A 478 5.14 19.89 -6.22
C GLY A 478 3.97 19.29 -7.01
N GLN A 479 2.74 19.54 -6.57
CA GLN A 479 1.54 19.06 -7.26
C GLN A 479 1.36 19.71 -8.64
N GLN A 480 1.61 21.01 -8.76
CA GLN A 480 1.60 21.72 -10.05
C GLN A 480 2.65 21.16 -11.01
N TRP A 481 3.84 20.83 -10.51
CA TRP A 481 4.90 20.22 -11.30
C TRP A 481 4.52 18.82 -11.80
N LEU A 482 3.87 17.98 -10.98
CA LEU A 482 3.35 16.68 -11.41
C LEU A 482 2.20 16.81 -12.41
N ARG A 483 1.28 17.77 -12.23
CA ARG A 483 0.22 18.07 -13.21
C ARG A 483 0.78 18.55 -14.55
N ALA A 484 1.86 19.34 -14.53
CA ALA A 484 2.57 19.73 -15.74
C ALA A 484 3.16 18.52 -16.47
N ALA A 485 3.62 17.50 -15.73
CA ALA A 485 4.13 16.26 -16.32
C ALA A 485 3.04 15.58 -17.18
N GLY A 486 1.85 15.35 -16.61
CA GLY A 486 0.73 14.72 -17.34
C GLY A 486 0.16 15.59 -18.46
N ARG A 487 0.11 16.92 -18.29
CA ARG A 487 -0.32 17.85 -19.35
C ARG A 487 0.56 17.76 -20.60
N TYR A 488 1.88 17.76 -20.41
CA TYR A 488 2.83 17.85 -21.53
C TYR A 488 3.23 16.50 -22.10
N SER A 489 2.92 15.39 -21.42
CA SER A 489 3.31 14.04 -21.84
C SER A 489 2.61 13.54 -23.10
N SER A 490 1.52 14.19 -23.53
CA SER A 490 0.86 13.92 -24.82
C SER A 490 1.75 14.26 -26.02
N SER A 491 2.73 15.16 -25.86
CA SER A 491 3.63 15.63 -26.93
C SER A 491 5.07 15.16 -26.69
N ARG A 492 5.34 13.86 -26.89
CA ARG A 492 6.63 13.21 -26.53
C ARG A 492 7.89 13.96 -26.98
N SER A 493 7.89 14.56 -28.18
CA SER A 493 9.04 15.31 -28.71
C SER A 493 9.36 16.61 -27.97
N THR A 494 8.37 17.24 -27.32
CA THR A 494 8.54 18.52 -26.60
C THR A 494 8.32 18.39 -25.10
N PHE A 495 7.89 17.22 -24.64
CA PHE A 495 7.49 16.93 -23.26
C PHE A 495 8.54 17.37 -22.25
N ILE A 496 9.76 16.83 -22.34
CA ILE A 496 10.83 17.10 -21.39
C ILE A 496 11.20 18.59 -21.34
N ALA A 497 11.23 19.27 -22.48
CA ALA A 497 11.53 20.70 -22.54
C ALA A 497 10.44 21.54 -21.86
N LYS A 498 9.17 21.26 -22.14
CA LYS A 498 8.02 21.96 -21.53
C LYS A 498 7.91 21.69 -20.04
N TRP A 499 8.11 20.44 -19.63
CA TRP A 499 8.06 20.07 -18.22
C TRP A 499 9.21 20.69 -17.41
N ARG A 500 10.40 20.76 -18.00
CA ARG A 500 11.56 21.45 -17.42
C ARG A 500 11.35 22.96 -17.30
N ALA A 501 10.73 23.59 -18.29
CA ALA A 501 10.37 25.01 -18.23
C ALA A 501 9.38 25.27 -17.08
N ALA A 502 8.32 24.46 -16.97
CA ALA A 502 7.38 24.56 -15.86
C ALA A 502 8.05 24.35 -14.50
N ALA A 503 9.01 23.42 -14.40
CA ALA A 503 9.80 23.22 -13.19
C ALA A 503 10.65 24.46 -12.85
N ALA A 504 11.28 25.10 -13.84
CA ALA A 504 12.04 26.33 -13.63
C ALA A 504 11.17 27.46 -13.10
N ASP A 505 9.99 27.66 -13.69
CA ASP A 505 9.04 28.69 -13.28
C ASP A 505 8.57 28.47 -11.83
N ILE A 506 8.20 27.23 -11.49
CA ILE A 506 7.73 26.86 -10.15
C ILE A 506 8.83 27.04 -9.09
N LEU A 507 10.08 26.71 -9.44
CA LEU A 507 11.20 26.71 -8.51
C LEU A 507 11.98 28.04 -8.47
N GLY A 508 11.68 28.97 -9.38
CA GLY A 508 12.42 30.22 -9.50
C GLY A 508 13.88 30.03 -9.90
N VAL A 509 14.19 29.02 -10.71
CA VAL A 509 15.55 28.70 -11.18
C VAL A 509 15.61 28.68 -12.71
N SER A 510 16.81 28.68 -13.28
CA SER A 510 16.94 28.57 -14.73
C SER A 510 16.45 27.19 -15.25
N PRO A 511 15.89 27.09 -16.48
CA PRO A 511 15.50 25.81 -17.06
C PRO A 511 16.63 24.78 -17.09
N ALA A 512 17.88 25.20 -17.29
CA ALA A 512 19.04 24.32 -17.25
C ALA A 512 19.26 23.65 -15.89
N GLU A 513 18.78 24.26 -14.81
CA GLU A 513 19.00 23.83 -13.44
C GLU A 513 17.77 23.17 -12.80
N ALA A 514 16.59 23.34 -13.37
CA ALA A 514 15.32 22.94 -12.75
C ALA A 514 15.28 21.46 -12.32
N PHE A 515 15.60 20.54 -13.23
CA PHE A 515 15.63 19.11 -12.90
C PHE A 515 16.78 18.73 -11.97
N ARG A 516 17.93 19.39 -12.08
CA ARG A 516 19.04 19.17 -11.14
C ARG A 516 18.65 19.59 -9.72
N SER A 517 18.02 20.75 -9.58
CA SER A 517 17.59 21.31 -8.29
C SER A 517 16.56 20.41 -7.58
N ILE A 518 15.54 19.91 -8.30
CA ILE A 518 14.55 19.02 -7.71
C ILE A 518 15.15 17.63 -7.39
N GLU A 519 16.06 17.13 -8.22
CA GLU A 519 16.81 15.89 -7.94
C GLU A 519 17.68 16.01 -6.68
N GLU A 520 18.38 17.12 -6.49
CA GLU A 520 19.20 17.35 -5.29
C GLU A 520 18.36 17.43 -4.02
N ARG A 521 17.21 18.12 -4.08
CA ARG A 521 16.26 18.19 -2.95
C ARG A 521 15.66 16.82 -2.62
N TRP A 522 15.29 16.05 -3.64
CA TRP A 522 14.86 14.66 -3.46
C TRP A 522 15.97 13.81 -2.83
N ARG A 523 17.23 13.92 -3.29
CA ARG A 523 18.35 13.16 -2.70
C ARG A 523 18.54 13.48 -1.23
N ALA A 524 18.48 14.76 -0.86
CA ALA A 524 18.58 15.18 0.53
C ALA A 524 17.45 14.59 1.37
N TYR A 525 16.21 14.60 0.86
CA TYR A 525 15.06 13.97 1.50
C TYR A 525 15.24 12.44 1.66
N ALA A 526 15.57 11.74 0.59
CA ALA A 526 15.73 10.29 0.61
C ALA A 526 16.87 9.85 1.54
N GLN A 527 17.89 10.70 1.75
CA GLN A 527 18.98 10.47 2.70
C GLN A 527 18.60 10.82 4.14
N SER A 528 17.81 11.87 4.38
CA SER A 528 17.37 12.25 5.74
C SER A 528 16.33 11.28 6.30
N GLU A 529 15.55 10.66 5.42
CA GLU A 529 14.54 9.67 5.78
C GLU A 529 15.10 8.23 5.81
N GLN A 530 16.43 8.03 5.74
CA GLN A 530 17.15 6.76 6.00
C GLN A 530 17.67 6.71 7.43
#